data_AF-A0A7S0AGF8-F1
#
_entry.id   AF-A0A7S0AGF8-F1
#
_cell.length_a   1.000
_cell.length_b   1.000
_cell.length_c   1.000
_cell.angle_alpha   90.00
_cell.angle_beta   90.00
_cell.angle_gamma   90.00
#
_symmetry.space_group_name_H-M   'P 1'
#
loop_
_entity.id
_entity.type
_entity.pdbx_description
1 polymer ?
#
loop_
_entity_poly.entity_id
_entity_poly.type
_entity_poly.pdbx_seq_one_letter_code
_entity_poly.pdbx_strand_id
1 'polypeptide(L)'
;MTNGMCYAIGAIIYVYLGVIGLMYDLAHSTQGGMLFILSAIPAIPFLETSRRANHWLRKFLYVGVFVPLYLFSGISKFRYLGIIPNLTGSWLWGDFGKGKLHRAVWKSLFSFIGDHHWVMFIFSWGNIVLEIILPMLLMLFNEIRFVQWAFHFVAIMFHVTIFLLLGPNFMRYCLMHLYAVDIPAYFSCFSTSDRPVAVSRPIKMDWGRIVYSIIILFAWWYVQFNSDVMHLTGQQNWKTRINSYWPIPELSMFAKPKDSANIYIAFIFSVLSFFTLAIDMVR
;
A
#
# COMPACT_ATOMS: atom_id res chain seq x y z
N MET A 1 0.15 -4.08 29.04
CA MET A 1 -0.57 -2.98 28.36
C MET A 1 -1.73 -3.59 27.62
N THR A 2 -2.93 -3.04 27.80
CA THR A 2 -4.14 -3.35 27.03
C THR A 2 -3.88 -3.08 25.55
N ASN A 3 -4.18 -4.04 24.66
CA ASN A 3 -3.98 -3.92 23.20
C ASN A 3 -4.61 -2.64 22.65
N GLY A 4 -5.71 -2.17 23.25
CA GLY A 4 -6.36 -0.91 22.91
C GLY A 4 -5.49 0.34 23.15
N MET A 5 -4.71 0.38 24.25
CA MET A 5 -3.79 1.50 24.52
C MET A 5 -2.60 1.50 23.56
N CYS A 6 -2.06 0.32 23.23
CA CYS A 6 -1.01 0.19 22.22
C CYS A 6 -1.52 0.65 20.84
N TYR A 7 -2.77 0.35 20.51
CA TYR A 7 -3.41 0.80 19.27
C TYR A 7 -3.60 2.32 19.24
N ALA A 8 -4.09 2.92 20.33
CA ALA A 8 -4.28 4.38 20.43
C ALA A 8 -2.95 5.14 20.33
N ILE A 9 -1.90 4.66 21.02
CA ILE A 9 -0.55 5.23 20.92
C ILE A 9 -0.01 5.09 19.49
N GLY A 10 -0.20 3.92 18.87
CA GLY A 10 0.16 3.70 17.47
C GLY A 10 -0.56 4.64 16.52
N ALA A 11 -1.86 4.88 16.72
CA ALA A 11 -2.64 5.83 15.93
C ALA A 11 -2.16 7.28 16.10
N ILE A 12 -1.82 7.71 17.32
CA ILE A 12 -1.28 9.04 17.58
C ILE A 12 0.08 9.23 16.89
N ILE A 13 0.99 8.26 17.03
CA ILE A 13 2.29 8.27 16.34
C ILE A 13 2.08 8.30 14.83
N TYR A 14 1.10 7.54 14.32
CA TYR A 14 0.80 7.48 12.90
C TYR A 14 0.24 8.80 12.36
N VAL A 15 -0.69 9.45 13.07
CA VAL A 15 -1.21 10.77 12.71
C VAL A 15 -0.09 11.79 12.72
N TYR A 16 0.77 11.79 13.75
CA TYR A 16 1.92 12.68 13.84
C TYR A 16 2.89 12.51 12.65
N LEU A 17 3.24 11.27 12.30
CA LEU A 17 4.07 10.98 11.12
C LEU A 17 3.34 11.25 9.79
N GLY A 18 2.01 11.18 9.78
CA GLY A 18 1.16 11.59 8.66
C GLY A 18 1.22 13.10 8.43
N VAL A 19 1.13 13.89 9.49
CA VAL A 19 1.28 15.37 9.47
C VAL A 19 2.67 15.77 9.02
N ILE A 20 3.73 15.15 9.57
CA ILE A 20 5.10 15.36 9.08
C ILE A 20 5.19 15.00 7.60
N GLY A 21 4.55 13.91 7.17
CA GLY A 21 4.47 13.52 5.77
C GLY A 21 3.88 14.60 4.88
N LEU A 22 2.80 15.27 5.29
CA LEU A 22 2.17 16.37 4.54
C LEU A 22 3.08 17.60 4.41
N MET A 23 4.03 17.80 5.33
CA MET A 23 5.02 18.88 5.24
C MET A 23 6.08 18.63 4.17
N TYR A 24 6.24 17.38 3.71
CA TYR A 24 7.03 17.04 2.55
C TYR A 24 6.11 16.96 1.33
N ASP A 25 6.35 17.81 0.33
CA ASP A 25 5.63 17.96 -0.96
C ASP A 25 5.66 16.71 -1.88
N LEU A 26 5.83 15.52 -1.29
CA LEU A 26 5.91 14.22 -1.92
C LEU A 26 4.83 13.24 -1.44
N ALA A 27 4.11 13.53 -0.35
CA ALA A 27 3.31 12.53 0.36
C ALA A 27 1.80 12.66 0.14
N HIS A 28 1.35 12.58 -1.11
CA HIS A 28 -0.05 12.26 -1.39
C HIS A 28 -0.43 10.84 -0.92
N SER A 29 0.55 9.98 -0.61
CA SER A 29 0.29 8.63 -0.06
C SER A 29 -0.36 8.62 1.33
N THR A 30 -0.27 9.71 2.11
CA THR A 30 -0.77 9.85 3.51
C THR A 30 -2.18 9.31 3.75
N GLN A 31 -3.04 9.40 2.73
CA GLN A 31 -4.44 8.99 2.78
C GLN A 31 -4.61 7.48 3.03
N GLY A 32 -3.71 6.63 2.53
CA GLY A 32 -3.82 5.17 2.72
C GLY A 32 -3.76 4.70 4.17
N GLY A 33 -2.97 5.38 5.02
CA GLY A 33 -3.00 5.05 6.45
C GLY A 33 -3.91 5.91 7.30
N MET A 34 -4.35 7.07 6.81
CA MET A 34 -5.51 7.74 7.41
C MET A 34 -6.75 6.85 7.29
N LEU A 35 -6.96 6.22 6.12
CA LEU A 35 -8.00 5.21 5.94
C LEU A 35 -7.86 4.06 6.93
N PHE A 36 -6.65 3.50 7.11
CA PHE A 36 -6.45 2.44 8.11
C PHE A 36 -6.81 2.88 9.53
N ILE A 37 -6.34 4.05 9.98
CA ILE A 37 -6.69 4.56 11.32
C ILE A 37 -8.21 4.70 11.44
N LEU A 38 -8.86 5.36 10.47
CA LEU A 38 -10.31 5.57 10.47
C LEU A 38 -11.08 4.24 10.52
N SER A 39 -10.61 3.26 9.75
CA SER A 39 -11.21 1.93 9.66
C SER A 39 -10.98 1.07 10.89
N ALA A 40 -9.91 1.32 11.64
CA ALA A 40 -9.58 0.55 12.81
C ALA A 40 -10.16 1.11 14.12
N ILE A 41 -10.46 2.42 14.18
CA ILE A 41 -11.21 3.05 15.29
C ILE A 41 -12.42 2.21 15.75
N PRO A 42 -13.33 1.77 14.86
CA PRO A 42 -14.50 0.98 15.27
C PRO A 42 -14.17 -0.43 15.77
N ALA A 43 -12.97 -0.95 15.52
CA ALA A 43 -12.54 -2.25 16.03
C ALA A 43 -11.95 -2.17 17.45
N ILE A 44 -11.40 -1.01 17.85
CA ILE A 44 -10.68 -0.80 19.12
C ILE A 44 -11.42 -1.33 20.35
N PRO A 45 -12.72 -1.04 20.57
CA PRO A 45 -13.43 -1.46 21.77
C PRO A 45 -13.55 -2.99 21.93
N PHE A 46 -13.32 -3.73 20.85
CA PHE A 46 -13.54 -5.17 20.77
C PHE A 46 -12.25 -5.97 20.56
N LEU A 47 -11.08 -5.32 20.44
CA LEU A 47 -9.80 -6.00 20.19
C LEU A 47 -9.37 -6.90 21.36
N GLU A 48 -9.83 -6.64 22.57
CA GLU A 48 -9.44 -7.45 23.74
C GLU A 48 -10.43 -8.58 24.01
N THR A 49 -11.69 -8.40 23.62
CA THR A 49 -12.79 -9.28 23.95
C THR A 49 -13.23 -10.16 22.79
N SER A 50 -12.85 -9.83 21.54
CA SER A 50 -13.28 -10.53 20.34
C SER A 50 -12.12 -10.93 19.43
N ARG A 51 -11.80 -12.24 19.41
CA ARG A 51 -10.88 -12.82 18.42
C ARG A 51 -11.34 -12.56 16.98
N ARG A 52 -12.65 -12.53 16.74
CA ARG A 52 -13.24 -12.24 15.43
C ARG A 52 -12.95 -10.80 14.97
N ALA A 53 -12.99 -9.83 15.88
CA ALA A 53 -12.62 -8.44 15.59
C ALA A 53 -11.13 -8.29 15.25
N ASN A 54 -10.25 -8.96 15.99
CA ASN A 54 -8.80 -8.96 15.70
C ASN A 54 -8.50 -9.58 14.34
N HIS A 55 -9.10 -10.73 14.04
CA HIS A 55 -8.89 -11.41 12.76
C HIS A 55 -9.38 -10.57 11.59
N TRP A 56 -10.58 -9.98 11.71
CA TRP A 56 -11.09 -9.04 10.70
C TRP A 56 -10.16 -7.84 10.52
N LEU A 57 -9.68 -7.21 11.60
CA LEU A 57 -8.81 -6.05 11.50
C LEU A 57 -7.50 -6.35 10.77
N ARG A 58 -6.92 -7.54 11.01
CA ARG A 58 -5.74 -8.00 10.25
C ARG A 58 -6.07 -8.22 8.79
N LYS A 59 -7.13 -8.96 8.49
CA LYS A 59 -7.56 -9.20 7.11
C LYS A 59 -7.85 -7.90 6.36
N PHE A 60 -8.51 -6.95 7.03
CA PHE A 60 -8.76 -5.61 6.53
C PHE A 60 -7.47 -4.82 6.27
N LEU A 61 -6.49 -4.90 7.18
CA LEU A 61 -5.18 -4.26 6.98
C LEU A 61 -4.45 -4.83 5.74
N TYR A 62 -4.51 -6.14 5.50
CA TYR A 62 -3.94 -6.73 4.30
C TYR A 62 -4.71 -6.35 3.03
N VAL A 63 -5.98 -6.69 2.96
CA VAL A 63 -6.75 -6.70 1.72
C VAL A 63 -7.46 -5.37 1.45
N GLY A 64 -7.80 -4.61 2.50
CA GLY A 64 -8.46 -3.31 2.39
C GLY A 64 -7.50 -2.11 2.39
N VAL A 65 -6.24 -2.31 2.80
CA VAL A 65 -5.25 -1.23 2.91
C VAL A 65 -3.98 -1.55 2.14
N PHE A 66 -3.20 -2.55 2.56
CA PHE A 66 -1.87 -2.78 2.00
C PHE A 66 -1.94 -3.20 0.54
N VAL A 67 -2.69 -4.26 0.21
CA VAL A 67 -2.77 -4.76 -1.15
C VAL A 67 -3.27 -3.66 -2.12
N PRO A 68 -4.40 -2.95 -1.85
CA PRO A 68 -4.82 -1.83 -2.68
C PRO A 68 -3.75 -0.75 -2.83
N LEU A 69 -3.09 -0.35 -1.73
CA LEU A 69 -2.07 0.71 -1.74
C LEU A 69 -0.92 0.37 -2.70
N TYR A 70 -0.36 -0.83 -2.58
CA TYR A 70 0.78 -1.26 -3.39
C TYR A 70 0.36 -1.60 -4.83
N LEU A 71 -0.74 -2.35 -4.99
CA LEU A 71 -1.22 -2.79 -6.29
C LEU A 71 -1.63 -1.61 -7.17
N PHE A 72 -2.40 -0.66 -6.62
CA PHE A 72 -2.79 0.53 -7.37
C PHE A 72 -1.63 1.51 -7.58
N SER A 73 -0.61 1.50 -6.72
CA SER A 73 0.66 2.19 -6.99
C SER A 73 1.34 1.63 -8.25
N GLY A 74 1.52 0.30 -8.30
CA GLY A 74 2.17 -0.36 -9.43
C GLY A 74 1.38 -0.21 -10.74
N ILE A 75 0.06 -0.35 -10.68
CA ILE A 75 -0.84 -0.13 -11.83
C ILE A 75 -0.70 1.32 -12.33
N SER A 76 -0.67 2.30 -11.43
CA SER A 76 -0.45 3.71 -11.80
C SER A 76 0.91 3.92 -12.47
N LYS A 77 1.98 3.26 -12.00
CA LYS A 77 3.29 3.31 -12.68
C LYS A 77 3.21 2.71 -14.09
N PHE A 78 2.59 1.55 -14.26
CA PHE A 78 2.45 0.95 -15.58
C PHE A 78 1.58 1.80 -16.51
N ARG A 79 0.52 2.42 -16.00
CA ARG A 79 -0.33 3.36 -16.74
C ARG A 79 0.50 4.51 -17.32
N TYR A 80 1.26 5.20 -16.49
CA TYR A 80 1.86 6.48 -16.86
C TYR A 80 3.31 6.39 -17.37
N LEU A 81 4.11 5.49 -16.80
CA LEU A 81 5.51 5.30 -17.22
C LEU A 81 5.65 4.26 -18.33
N GLY A 82 4.71 3.32 -18.41
CA GLY A 82 4.78 2.18 -19.32
C GLY A 82 5.59 1.00 -18.79
N ILE A 83 5.48 -0.15 -19.45
CA ILE A 83 6.08 -1.42 -18.99
C ILE A 83 7.60 -1.40 -19.15
N ILE A 84 8.09 -1.00 -20.33
CA ILE A 84 9.53 -1.04 -20.65
C ILE A 84 10.37 -0.20 -19.68
N PRO A 85 9.97 1.05 -19.33
CA PRO A 85 10.74 1.80 -18.34
C PRO A 85 10.79 1.13 -16.97
N ASN A 86 9.70 0.49 -16.53
CA ASN A 86 9.68 -0.26 -15.28
C ASN A 86 10.56 -1.52 -15.34
N LEU A 87 10.62 -2.24 -16.47
CA LEU A 87 11.48 -3.42 -16.61
C LEU A 87 12.97 -3.06 -16.72
N THR A 88 13.29 -1.90 -17.28
CA THR A 88 14.68 -1.43 -17.47
C THR A 88 15.20 -0.58 -16.32
N GLY A 89 14.33 -0.05 -15.48
CA GLY A 89 14.66 0.94 -14.46
C GLY A 89 14.94 2.35 -14.98
N SER A 90 14.80 2.59 -16.30
CA SER A 90 15.10 3.89 -16.93
C SER A 90 14.32 5.08 -16.35
N TRP A 91 13.16 4.83 -15.70
CA TRP A 91 12.39 5.89 -15.05
C TRP A 91 13.06 6.46 -13.79
N LEU A 92 13.93 5.69 -13.15
CA LEU A 92 14.62 6.06 -11.91
C LEU A 92 15.71 7.12 -12.15
N TRP A 93 16.23 7.24 -13.37
CA TRP A 93 17.21 8.28 -13.71
C TRP A 93 16.69 9.68 -13.49
N GLY A 94 15.42 9.93 -13.80
CA GLY A 94 14.81 11.24 -13.56
C GLY A 94 14.69 11.58 -12.07
N ASP A 95 14.69 10.57 -11.19
CA ASP A 95 14.60 10.76 -9.74
C ASP A 95 15.97 10.79 -9.05
N PHE A 96 16.91 9.94 -9.47
CA PHE A 96 18.23 9.80 -8.86
C PHE A 96 19.33 10.61 -9.57
N GLY A 97 19.09 11.07 -10.80
CA GLY A 97 20.14 11.54 -11.69
C GLY A 97 20.64 12.97 -11.51
N LYS A 98 20.07 13.81 -10.61
CA LYS A 98 20.61 15.14 -10.17
C LYS A 98 19.65 15.97 -9.30
N GLY A 99 18.34 15.78 -9.38
CA GLY A 99 17.36 16.74 -8.81
C GLY A 99 17.02 16.58 -7.32
N LYS A 100 17.23 15.40 -6.72
CA LYS A 100 16.71 15.06 -5.37
C LYS A 100 17.76 14.71 -4.33
N LEU A 101 19.06 14.82 -4.65
CA LEU A 101 20.16 14.51 -3.72
C LEU A 101 20.06 15.30 -2.40
N HIS A 102 19.56 16.53 -2.44
CA HIS A 102 19.35 17.37 -1.25
C HIS A 102 18.38 16.76 -0.22
N ARG A 103 17.54 15.81 -0.64
CA ARG A 103 16.56 15.12 0.22
C ARG A 103 17.09 13.81 0.80
N ALA A 104 18.20 13.29 0.27
CA ALA A 104 18.75 12.02 0.70
C ALA A 104 19.39 12.13 2.09
N VAL A 105 18.98 11.25 3.00
CA VAL A 105 19.63 11.08 4.31
C VAL A 105 21.02 10.47 4.09
N TRP A 106 21.12 9.48 3.19
CA TRP A 106 22.37 8.83 2.80
C TRP A 106 22.78 9.23 1.38
N LYS A 107 23.49 10.35 1.27
CA LYS A 107 23.91 10.94 -0.01
C LYS A 107 24.82 10.04 -0.84
N SER A 108 25.79 9.35 -0.23
CA SER A 108 26.71 8.50 -0.99
C SER A 108 26.02 7.29 -1.61
N LEU A 109 25.09 6.66 -0.88
CA LEU A 109 24.25 5.60 -1.44
C LEU A 109 23.37 6.11 -2.58
N PHE A 110 22.79 7.31 -2.43
CA PHE A 110 21.99 7.95 -3.48
C PHE A 110 22.82 8.18 -4.76
N SER A 111 24.02 8.74 -4.64
CA SER A 111 24.93 8.94 -5.77
C SER A 111 25.33 7.61 -6.41
N PHE A 112 25.69 6.60 -5.61
CA PHE A 112 26.03 5.28 -6.12
C PHE A 112 24.91 4.67 -6.98
N ILE A 113 23.65 4.75 -6.52
CA ILE A 113 22.49 4.29 -7.30
C ILE A 113 22.32 5.12 -8.58
N GLY A 114 22.50 6.44 -8.47
CA GLY A 114 22.45 7.40 -9.58
C GLY A 114 23.42 7.09 -10.71
N ASP A 115 24.61 6.61 -10.37
CA ASP A 115 25.73 6.41 -11.30
C ASP A 115 25.71 5.03 -11.97
N HIS A 116 24.94 4.06 -11.44
CA HIS A 116 25.01 2.66 -11.88
C HIS A 116 23.68 2.14 -12.45
N HIS A 117 23.68 1.89 -13.76
CA HIS A 117 22.51 1.46 -14.54
C HIS A 117 21.89 0.15 -14.02
N TRP A 118 22.74 -0.82 -13.65
CA TRP A 118 22.32 -2.13 -13.15
C TRP A 118 21.68 -2.04 -11.76
N VAL A 119 22.07 -1.07 -10.93
CA VAL A 119 21.46 -0.84 -9.61
C VAL A 119 20.05 -0.30 -9.79
N MET A 120 19.85 0.65 -10.71
CA MET A 120 18.50 1.14 -11.04
C MET A 120 17.59 0.03 -11.57
N PHE A 121 18.12 -0.87 -12.41
CA PHE A 121 17.38 -2.06 -12.84
C PHE A 121 16.89 -2.89 -11.64
N ILE A 122 17.78 -3.21 -10.69
CA ILE A 122 17.43 -3.97 -9.47
C ILE A 122 16.36 -3.23 -8.65
N PHE A 123 16.51 -1.93 -8.43
CA PHE A 123 15.55 -1.13 -7.68
C PHE A 123 14.17 -1.08 -8.34
N SER A 124 14.14 -1.01 -9.68
CA SER A 124 12.90 -1.04 -10.43
C SER A 124 12.20 -2.41 -10.33
N TRP A 125 12.96 -3.49 -10.37
CA TRP A 125 12.42 -4.83 -10.10
C TRP A 125 11.94 -5.00 -8.66
N GLY A 126 12.67 -4.45 -7.68
CA GLY A 126 12.21 -4.40 -6.29
C GLY A 126 10.86 -3.70 -6.14
N ASN A 127 10.65 -2.60 -6.89
CA ASN A 127 9.34 -1.93 -6.96
C ASN A 127 8.27 -2.82 -7.59
N ILE A 128 8.54 -3.48 -8.71
CA ILE A 128 7.57 -4.40 -9.34
C ILE A 128 7.21 -5.55 -8.40
N VAL A 129 8.20 -6.10 -7.69
CA VAL A 129 8.00 -7.18 -6.71
C VAL A 129 7.07 -6.71 -5.59
N LEU A 130 7.32 -5.54 -5.01
CA LEU A 130 6.51 -5.01 -3.92
C LEU A 130 5.13 -4.52 -4.36
N GLU A 131 5.04 -3.88 -5.52
CA GLU A 131 3.84 -3.19 -5.96
C GLU A 131 2.91 -4.06 -6.79
N ILE A 132 3.39 -5.13 -7.41
CA ILE A 132 2.56 -5.99 -8.27
C ILE A 132 2.62 -7.44 -7.79
N ILE A 133 3.80 -8.04 -7.76
CA ILE A 133 3.94 -9.49 -7.60
C ILE A 133 3.48 -9.93 -6.20
N LEU A 134 4.02 -9.34 -5.13
CA LEU A 134 3.68 -9.73 -3.76
C LEU A 134 2.23 -9.40 -3.38
N PRO A 135 1.66 -8.24 -3.76
CA PRO A 135 0.23 -7.98 -3.60
C PRO A 135 -0.65 -9.02 -4.30
N MET A 136 -0.33 -9.40 -5.55
CA MET A 136 -1.06 -10.45 -6.26
C MET A 136 -0.91 -11.82 -5.57
N LEU A 137 0.31 -12.17 -5.11
CA LEU A 137 0.52 -13.41 -4.37
C LEU A 137 -0.24 -13.41 -3.04
N LEU A 138 -0.33 -12.28 -2.35
CA LEU A 138 -1.16 -12.14 -1.15
C LEU A 138 -2.63 -12.34 -1.47
N MET A 139 -3.14 -11.80 -2.58
CA MET A 139 -4.54 -12.01 -2.97
C MET A 139 -4.88 -13.48 -3.26
N LEU A 140 -3.91 -14.24 -3.78
CA LEU A 140 -4.12 -15.65 -4.13
C LEU A 140 -3.80 -16.61 -2.98
N PHE A 141 -2.86 -16.22 -2.11
CA PHE A 141 -2.24 -17.10 -1.14
C PHE A 141 -2.07 -16.42 0.23
N ASN A 142 -3.04 -15.61 0.65
CA ASN A 142 -3.00 -14.90 1.94
C ASN A 142 -2.79 -15.87 3.11
N GLU A 143 -3.32 -17.08 3.05
CA GLU A 143 -3.17 -18.08 4.10
C GLU A 143 -1.73 -18.62 4.25
N ILE A 144 -0.87 -18.40 3.24
CA ILE A 144 0.52 -18.86 3.25
C ILE A 144 1.38 -17.86 4.02
N ARG A 145 1.80 -18.25 5.23
CA ARG A 145 2.68 -17.44 6.10
C ARG A 145 3.93 -16.94 5.37
N PHE A 146 4.57 -17.77 4.54
CA PHE A 146 5.76 -17.36 3.79
C PHE A 146 5.49 -16.16 2.86
N VAL A 147 4.32 -16.12 2.21
CA VAL A 147 3.92 -15.02 1.32
C VAL A 147 3.70 -13.73 2.13
N GLN A 148 3.00 -13.84 3.26
CA GLN A 148 2.82 -12.72 4.20
C GLN A 148 4.19 -12.18 4.69
N TRP A 149 5.09 -13.07 5.09
CA TRP A 149 6.45 -12.71 5.54
C TRP A 149 7.26 -12.02 4.46
N ALA A 150 7.31 -12.61 3.26
CA ALA A 150 8.00 -12.02 2.12
C ALA A 150 7.45 -10.62 1.81
N PHE A 151 6.13 -10.44 1.84
CA PHE A 151 5.50 -9.14 1.65
C PHE A 151 5.93 -8.11 2.70
N HIS A 152 5.82 -8.43 3.98
CA HIS A 152 6.22 -7.49 5.05
C HIS A 152 7.71 -7.16 5.00
N PHE A 153 8.55 -8.17 4.82
CA PHE A 153 9.99 -7.99 4.76
C PHE A 153 10.37 -7.06 3.61
N VAL A 154 9.89 -7.34 2.40
CA VAL A 154 10.18 -6.52 1.22
C VAL A 154 9.60 -5.11 1.37
N ALA A 155 8.39 -4.97 1.91
CA ALA A 155 7.78 -3.65 2.16
C ALA A 155 8.58 -2.81 3.16
N ILE A 156 9.03 -3.41 4.27
CA ILE A 156 9.88 -2.73 5.27
C ILE A 156 11.20 -2.33 4.63
N MET A 157 11.86 -3.23 3.91
CA MET A 157 13.13 -2.93 3.22
C MET A 157 12.97 -1.80 2.20
N PHE A 158 11.88 -1.79 1.44
CA PHE A 158 11.55 -0.70 0.52
C PHE A 158 11.40 0.63 1.26
N HIS A 159 10.60 0.69 2.32
CA HIS A 159 10.39 1.94 3.06
C HIS A 159 11.64 2.45 3.78
N VAL A 160 12.46 1.55 4.33
CA VAL A 160 13.78 1.91 4.88
C VAL A 160 14.69 2.45 3.78
N THR A 161 14.67 1.83 2.60
CA THR A 161 15.45 2.30 1.45
C THR A 161 14.98 3.70 1.01
N ILE A 162 13.68 3.93 0.89
CA ILE A 162 13.13 5.25 0.57
C ILE A 162 13.44 6.27 1.67
N PHE A 163 13.45 5.88 2.95
CA PHE A 163 13.88 6.75 4.04
C PHE A 163 15.31 7.24 3.83
N LEU A 164 16.23 6.31 3.58
CA LEU A 164 17.64 6.64 3.36
C LEU A 164 17.84 7.53 2.13
N LEU A 165 17.06 7.31 1.08
CA LEU A 165 17.25 7.96 -0.22
C LEU A 165 16.46 9.25 -0.42
N LEU A 166 15.28 9.39 0.19
CA LEU A 166 14.34 10.49 -0.07
C LEU A 166 13.77 11.12 1.21
N GLY A 167 14.15 10.64 2.39
CA GLY A 167 13.71 11.18 3.69
C GLY A 167 12.47 10.48 4.28
N PRO A 168 11.93 10.99 5.42
CA PRO A 168 10.96 10.28 6.29
C PRO A 168 9.56 10.03 5.74
N ASN A 169 9.34 10.21 4.43
CA ASN A 169 8.03 10.25 3.77
C ASN A 169 7.14 9.01 4.03
N PHE A 170 7.74 7.83 4.20
CA PHE A 170 7.02 6.55 4.30
C PHE A 170 7.27 5.77 5.59
N MET A 171 7.99 6.33 6.57
CA MET A 171 8.35 5.58 7.77
C MET A 171 7.14 5.10 8.58
N ARG A 172 6.02 5.81 8.50
CA ARG A 172 4.76 5.38 9.11
C ARG A 172 4.26 4.02 8.59
N TYR A 173 4.54 3.67 7.33
CA TYR A 173 4.17 2.38 6.78
C TYR A 173 5.03 1.25 7.34
N CYS A 174 6.32 1.48 7.66
CA CYS A 174 7.11 0.48 8.38
C CYS A 174 6.44 0.09 9.70
N LEU A 175 5.96 1.09 10.46
CA LEU A 175 5.25 0.82 11.71
C LEU A 175 3.99 0.00 11.46
N MET A 176 3.18 0.35 10.45
CA MET A 176 2.00 -0.45 10.08
C MET A 176 2.36 -1.89 9.73
N HIS A 177 3.44 -2.13 8.97
CA HIS A 177 3.87 -3.49 8.63
C HIS A 177 4.36 -4.25 9.88
N LEU A 178 5.06 -3.60 10.80
CA LEU A 178 5.47 -4.21 12.08
C LEU A 178 4.25 -4.56 12.95
N TYR A 179 3.23 -3.70 12.98
CA TYR A 179 1.97 -3.97 13.67
C TYR A 179 1.21 -5.14 13.03
N ALA A 180 1.21 -5.25 11.70
CA ALA A 180 0.53 -6.31 10.98
C ALA A 180 1.14 -7.70 11.22
N VAL A 181 2.46 -7.77 11.37
CA VAL A 181 3.19 -9.02 11.63
C VAL A 181 2.89 -9.61 13.01
N ASP A 182 2.35 -8.81 13.95
CA ASP A 182 2.08 -9.24 15.34
C ASP A 182 3.28 -9.95 15.98
N ILE A 183 4.40 -9.24 16.01
CA ILE A 183 5.70 -9.71 16.51
C ILE A 183 5.60 -10.42 17.88
N PRO A 184 4.81 -9.95 18.87
CA PRO A 184 4.64 -10.66 20.14
C PRO A 184 4.01 -12.05 19.98
N ALA A 185 2.99 -12.21 19.13
CA ALA A 185 2.39 -13.52 18.87
C ALA A 185 3.40 -14.48 18.21
N TYR A 186 4.30 -13.95 17.39
CA TYR A 186 5.33 -14.71 16.69
C TYR A 186 6.39 -15.30 17.64
N PHE A 187 6.86 -14.53 18.62
CA PHE A 187 7.79 -15.04 19.64
C PHE A 187 7.10 -15.85 20.73
N SER A 188 5.78 -15.71 20.89
CA SER A 188 4.97 -16.60 21.71
C SER A 188 4.57 -17.83 20.90
N CYS A 189 5.48 -18.79 20.70
CA CYS A 189 5.21 -20.12 20.12
C CYS A 189 4.07 -20.93 20.82
N PHE A 190 3.36 -20.36 21.79
CA PHE A 190 2.37 -21.01 22.64
C PHE A 190 1.09 -20.18 22.90
N SER A 191 0.83 -19.10 22.14
CA SER A 191 -0.43 -18.36 22.34
C SER A 191 -1.59 -19.00 21.58
N THR A 192 -2.63 -19.39 22.33
CA THR A 192 -3.87 -20.03 21.86
C THR A 192 -4.72 -19.17 20.90
N SER A 193 -4.26 -17.98 20.50
CA SER A 193 -4.98 -17.06 19.61
C SER A 193 -4.99 -17.48 18.14
N ASP A 194 -4.04 -18.32 17.71
CA ASP A 194 -3.91 -18.81 16.33
C ASP A 194 -4.75 -20.05 16.02
N ARG A 195 -5.50 -20.58 16.99
CA ARG A 195 -6.47 -21.64 16.68
C ARG A 195 -7.51 -21.05 15.72
N PRO A 196 -7.76 -21.68 14.54
CA PRO A 196 -8.77 -21.21 13.62
C PRO A 196 -10.05 -20.99 14.40
N VAL A 197 -10.58 -19.76 14.37
CA VAL A 197 -11.84 -19.44 15.02
C VAL A 197 -12.85 -20.40 14.41
N ALA A 198 -13.39 -21.33 15.21
CA ALA A 198 -14.38 -22.28 14.74
C ALA A 198 -15.44 -21.51 13.94
N VAL A 199 -15.60 -21.89 12.67
CA VAL A 199 -16.44 -21.20 11.68
C VAL A 199 -17.86 -21.18 12.21
N SER A 200 -18.16 -20.13 12.94
CA SER A 200 -19.45 -19.86 13.55
C SER A 200 -20.15 -18.88 12.61
N ARG A 201 -21.47 -19.02 12.47
CA ARG A 201 -22.25 -18.19 11.55
C ARG A 201 -21.92 -16.69 11.74
N PRO A 202 -21.82 -15.90 10.65
CA PRO A 202 -21.58 -14.47 10.75
C PRO A 202 -22.64 -13.79 11.62
N ILE A 203 -22.23 -12.90 12.53
CA ILE A 203 -23.16 -12.07 13.30
C ILE A 203 -23.41 -10.74 12.57
N LYS A 204 -24.46 -10.00 12.96
CA LYS A 204 -24.81 -8.71 12.33
C LYS A 204 -23.64 -7.72 12.25
N MET A 205 -22.77 -7.72 13.26
CA MET A 205 -21.56 -6.86 13.27
C MET A 205 -20.54 -7.25 12.20
N ASP A 206 -20.44 -8.53 11.83
CA ASP A 206 -19.52 -8.97 10.78
C ASP A 206 -19.99 -8.50 9.41
N TRP A 207 -21.30 -8.49 9.17
CA TRP A 207 -21.88 -7.91 7.96
C TRP A 207 -21.58 -6.41 7.85
N GLY A 208 -21.71 -5.66 8.95
CA GLY A 208 -21.31 -4.24 8.97
C GLY A 208 -19.84 -4.03 8.62
N ARG A 209 -18.95 -4.89 9.15
CA ARG A 209 -17.51 -4.88 8.85
C ARG A 209 -17.21 -5.22 7.39
N ILE A 210 -17.88 -6.21 6.82
CA ILE A 210 -17.75 -6.60 5.41
C ILE A 210 -18.21 -5.44 4.50
N VAL A 211 -19.42 -4.90 4.74
CA VAL A 211 -19.96 -3.77 3.96
C VAL A 211 -19.01 -2.57 4.01
N TYR A 212 -18.53 -2.22 5.20
CA TYR A 212 -17.57 -1.13 5.36
C TYR A 212 -16.27 -1.40 4.59
N SER A 213 -15.74 -2.62 4.64
CA SER A 213 -14.52 -2.98 3.91
C SER A 213 -14.70 -2.89 2.40
N ILE A 214 -15.86 -3.31 1.91
CA ILE A 214 -16.24 -3.20 0.49
C ILE A 214 -16.32 -1.72 0.08
N ILE A 215 -16.91 -0.84 0.89
CA ILE A 215 -16.96 0.61 0.61
C ILE A 215 -15.55 1.19 0.45
N ILE A 216 -14.63 0.85 1.36
CA ILE A 216 -13.24 1.33 1.28
C ILE A 216 -12.55 0.79 0.01
N LEU A 217 -12.74 -0.49 -0.31
CA LEU A 217 -12.20 -1.08 -1.54
C LEU A 217 -12.76 -0.42 -2.80
N PHE A 218 -14.07 -0.13 -2.83
CA PHE A 218 -14.70 0.63 -3.92
C PHE A 218 -14.14 2.03 -4.03
N ALA A 219 -13.87 2.72 -2.92
CA ALA A 219 -13.26 4.04 -2.96
C ALA A 219 -11.87 3.99 -3.62
N TRP A 220 -11.02 3.01 -3.23
CA TRP A 220 -9.72 2.82 -3.86
C TRP A 220 -9.82 2.55 -5.36
N TRP A 221 -10.71 1.64 -5.74
CA TRP A 221 -10.91 1.26 -7.14
C TRP A 221 -11.49 2.41 -7.97
N TYR A 222 -12.50 3.11 -7.44
CA TYR A 222 -13.16 4.22 -8.13
C TYR A 222 -12.16 5.29 -8.56
N VAL A 223 -11.18 5.64 -7.71
CA VAL A 223 -10.17 6.64 -8.08
C VAL A 223 -9.33 6.19 -9.28
N GLN A 224 -8.90 4.93 -9.30
CA GLN A 224 -8.10 4.40 -10.40
C GLN A 224 -8.93 4.21 -11.67
N PHE A 225 -10.13 3.66 -11.53
CA PHE A 225 -11.06 3.40 -12.62
C PHE A 225 -11.56 4.70 -13.27
N ASN A 226 -11.97 5.68 -12.46
CA ASN A 226 -12.38 6.98 -12.95
C ASN A 226 -11.22 7.66 -13.68
N SER A 227 -9.99 7.50 -13.18
CA SER A 227 -8.83 7.99 -13.89
C SER A 227 -8.71 7.36 -15.28
N ASP A 228 -8.73 6.02 -15.36
CA ASP A 228 -8.67 5.33 -16.65
C ASP A 228 -9.80 5.76 -17.60
N VAL A 229 -11.05 5.82 -17.13
CA VAL A 229 -12.21 6.20 -17.94
C VAL A 229 -12.08 7.61 -18.51
N MET A 230 -11.70 8.59 -17.71
CA MET A 230 -11.54 9.97 -18.18
C MET A 230 -10.46 10.10 -19.26
N HIS A 231 -9.37 9.33 -19.18
CA HIS A 231 -8.36 9.31 -20.24
C HIS A 231 -8.83 8.53 -21.48
N LEU A 232 -9.49 7.39 -21.32
CA LEU A 232 -10.01 6.57 -22.43
C LEU A 232 -11.10 7.29 -23.23
N THR A 233 -11.93 8.09 -22.55
CA THR A 233 -13.01 8.88 -23.17
C THR A 233 -12.53 10.22 -23.73
N GLY A 234 -11.25 10.57 -23.57
CA GLY A 234 -10.69 11.84 -24.03
C GLY A 234 -11.11 13.06 -23.20
N GLN A 235 -11.80 12.87 -22.06
CA GLN A 235 -12.14 13.95 -21.14
C GLN A 235 -10.89 14.54 -20.45
N GLN A 236 -9.84 13.73 -20.30
CA GLN A 236 -8.54 14.15 -19.77
C GLN A 236 -7.42 13.81 -20.77
N ASN A 237 -6.45 14.72 -20.91
CA ASN A 237 -5.26 14.44 -21.71
C ASN A 237 -4.42 13.34 -21.04
N TRP A 238 -3.95 12.37 -21.82
CA TRP A 238 -3.09 11.27 -21.37
C TRP A 238 -1.75 11.73 -20.74
N LYS A 239 -1.36 12.99 -20.98
CA LYS A 239 -0.20 13.65 -20.35
C LYS A 239 -0.52 14.29 -18.99
N THR A 240 -1.77 14.33 -18.55
CA THR A 240 -2.18 15.08 -17.36
C THR A 240 -2.87 14.18 -16.34
N ARG A 241 -2.47 14.28 -15.07
CA ARG A 241 -3.10 13.55 -13.96
C ARG A 241 -4.52 14.05 -13.72
N ILE A 242 -5.34 13.20 -13.11
CA ILE A 242 -6.66 13.59 -12.61
C ILE A 242 -6.46 13.95 -11.13
N ASN A 243 -7.04 15.08 -10.73
CA ASN A 243 -6.80 15.80 -9.48
C ASN A 243 -6.23 14.93 -8.33
N SER A 244 -5.03 15.29 -7.84
CA SER A 244 -4.30 14.57 -6.78
C SER A 244 -4.91 14.72 -5.36
N TYR A 245 -6.11 15.30 -5.25
CA TYR A 245 -6.74 15.68 -3.99
C TYR A 245 -8.26 15.43 -4.00
N TRP A 246 -8.72 14.16 -4.00
CA TRP A 246 -10.09 13.82 -3.54
C TRP A 246 -10.34 12.31 -3.36
N PRO A 247 -11.06 11.88 -2.30
CA PRO A 247 -10.54 11.67 -0.94
C PRO A 247 -9.44 10.57 -0.83
N ILE A 248 -9.14 9.89 -1.95
CA ILE A 248 -8.00 8.99 -2.14
C ILE A 248 -7.26 9.54 -3.37
N PRO A 249 -5.96 9.82 -3.33
CA PRO A 249 -5.35 10.52 -4.43
C PRO A 249 -5.11 9.50 -5.54
N GLU A 250 -5.19 9.94 -6.79
CA GLU A 250 -4.40 9.27 -7.81
C GLU A 250 -2.95 9.35 -7.32
N LEU A 251 -2.37 8.23 -6.85
CA LEU A 251 -1.11 8.15 -6.10
C LEU A 251 0.01 8.89 -6.85
N SER A 252 0.08 10.20 -6.62
CA SER A 252 0.60 11.16 -7.60
C SER A 252 2.12 11.10 -7.73
N MET A 253 2.78 10.52 -6.74
CA MET A 253 4.21 10.23 -6.76
C MET A 253 4.60 9.17 -7.81
N PHE A 254 3.63 8.39 -8.31
CA PHE A 254 3.84 7.27 -9.23
C PHE A 254 3.21 7.49 -10.61
N ALA A 255 2.29 8.43 -10.71
CA ALA A 255 1.73 8.89 -11.98
C ALA A 255 2.70 9.88 -12.64
N LYS A 256 3.69 9.43 -13.40
CA LYS A 256 4.56 10.33 -14.19
C LYS A 256 4.20 10.22 -15.66
N PRO A 257 3.29 11.07 -16.18
CA PRO A 257 2.82 10.93 -17.55
C PRO A 257 4.00 11.08 -18.52
N LYS A 258 4.19 10.08 -19.39
CA LYS A 258 5.12 10.12 -20.52
C LYS A 258 4.37 10.05 -21.83
N ASP A 259 5.07 10.26 -22.95
CA ASP A 259 4.56 10.28 -24.33
C ASP A 259 3.74 9.04 -24.78
N SER A 260 3.72 7.96 -23.98
CA SER A 260 2.94 6.74 -24.25
C SER A 260 2.33 6.18 -22.95
N ALA A 261 1.06 6.48 -22.68
CA ALA A 261 0.34 5.93 -21.53
C ALA A 261 -0.32 4.58 -21.87
N ASN A 262 -0.15 3.57 -21.02
CA ASN A 262 -0.72 2.22 -21.19
C ASN A 262 -2.07 2.07 -20.47
N ILE A 263 -3.00 2.98 -20.77
CA ILE A 263 -4.27 3.12 -20.04
C ILE A 263 -5.14 1.87 -20.17
N TYR A 264 -5.20 1.25 -21.35
CA TYR A 264 -5.98 0.02 -21.58
C TYR A 264 -5.52 -1.15 -20.70
N ILE A 265 -4.20 -1.35 -20.58
CA ILE A 265 -3.63 -2.41 -19.76
C ILE A 265 -3.93 -2.12 -18.28
N ALA A 266 -3.68 -0.88 -17.84
CA ALA A 266 -3.97 -0.46 -16.47
C ALA A 266 -5.45 -0.66 -16.09
N PHE A 267 -6.37 -0.31 -17.00
CA PHE A 267 -7.81 -0.50 -16.84
C PHE A 267 -8.19 -1.98 -16.63
N ILE A 268 -7.69 -2.88 -17.50
CA ILE A 268 -7.97 -4.32 -17.39
C ILE A 268 -7.44 -4.86 -16.05
N PHE A 269 -6.20 -4.52 -15.69
CA PHE A 269 -5.62 -4.95 -14.41
C PHE A 269 -6.38 -4.39 -13.20
N SER A 270 -6.83 -3.14 -13.25
CA SER A 270 -7.62 -2.51 -12.18
C SER A 270 -8.94 -3.25 -11.96
N VAL A 271 -9.66 -3.57 -13.03
CA VAL A 271 -10.93 -4.32 -12.97
C VAL A 271 -10.72 -5.72 -12.41
N LEU A 272 -9.74 -6.47 -12.93
CA LEU A 272 -9.44 -7.82 -12.44
C LEU A 272 -9.06 -7.82 -10.96
N SER A 273 -8.19 -6.89 -10.56
CA SER A 273 -7.73 -6.76 -9.18
C SER A 273 -8.89 -6.47 -8.22
N PHE A 274 -9.81 -5.60 -8.61
CA PHE A 274 -10.99 -5.28 -7.79
C PHE A 274 -11.87 -6.51 -7.56
N PHE A 275 -12.19 -7.27 -8.60
CA PHE A 275 -13.03 -8.47 -8.45
C PHE A 275 -12.37 -9.51 -7.54
N THR A 276 -11.07 -9.74 -7.68
CA THR A 276 -10.34 -10.68 -6.82
C THR A 276 -10.33 -10.21 -5.36
N LEU A 277 -10.08 -8.91 -5.11
CA LEU A 277 -10.10 -8.34 -3.75
C LEU A 277 -11.50 -8.38 -3.11
N ALA A 278 -12.54 -8.10 -3.89
CA ALA A 278 -13.91 -8.13 -3.41
C ALA A 278 -14.33 -9.56 -3.01
N ILE A 279 -13.91 -10.57 -3.78
CA ILE A 279 -14.14 -11.98 -3.44
C ILE A 279 -13.38 -12.35 -2.14
N ASP A 280 -12.12 -11.94 -2.01
CA ASP A 280 -11.30 -12.29 -0.84
C ASP A 280 -11.81 -11.61 0.45
N MET A 281 -12.40 -10.42 0.35
CA MET A 281 -13.05 -9.71 1.47
C MET A 281 -14.29 -10.42 2.02
N VAL A 282 -15.00 -11.18 1.19
CA VAL A 282 -16.25 -11.87 1.56
C VAL A 282 -16.00 -13.31 2.05
N ARG A 283 -14.86 -13.90 1.67
CA ARG A 283 -14.40 -15.21 2.18
C ARG A 283 -13.89 -15.11 3.61
#